data_AF-A0A9D2ZWW5-F1
#
_entry.id   AF-A0A9D2ZWW5-F1
#
_cell.length_a   1.000
_cell.length_b   1.000
_cell.length_c   1.000
_cell.angle_alpha   90.00
_cell.angle_beta   90.00
_cell.angle_gamma   90.00
#
_symmetry.space_group_name_H-M   'P 1'
#
loop_
_entity.id
_entity.type
_entity.pdbx_description
1 polymer ?
#
loop_
_entity_poly.entity_id
_entity_poly.type
_entity_poly.pdbx_seq_one_letter_code
_entity_poly.pdbx_strand_id
1 'polypeptide(L)' 'SLSGAEVEASDIRAGAGLVMAALRAGGVTEVSGIDHIERGYENFVVNLRSLGVDIERVEKPDVLSFD' A
#
# COMPACT_ATOMS: atom_id res chain seq x y z
N SER A 1 -8.55 -18.32 0.62
CA SER A 1 -8.49 -17.20 -0.35
C SER A 1 -8.06 -15.94 0.38
N LEU A 2 -7.50 -14.96 -0.32
CA LEU A 2 -7.22 -13.63 0.24
C LEU A 2 -8.30 -12.65 -0.25
N SER A 3 -8.67 -11.70 0.59
CA SER A 3 -9.62 -10.63 0.28
C SER A 3 -8.99 -9.27 0.55
N GLY A 4 -9.41 -8.26 -0.21
CA GLY A 4 -9.02 -6.88 0.01
C GLY A 4 -9.41 -6.39 1.40
N ALA A 5 -8.54 -5.57 2.01
CA ALA A 5 -8.72 -5.03 3.34
C ALA A 5 -7.92 -3.73 3.52
N GLU A 6 -8.24 -2.96 4.56
CA GLU A 6 -7.37 -1.90 5.05
C GLU A 6 -6.31 -2.51 5.98
N VAL A 7 -5.03 -2.27 5.70
CA VAL A 7 -3.89 -2.82 6.45
C VAL A 7 -2.81 -1.77 6.60
N GLU A 8 -1.99 -1.89 7.64
CA GLU A 8 -0.93 -0.94 7.96
C GLU A 8 0.45 -1.61 7.89
N ALA A 9 1.40 -0.97 7.20
CA ALA A 9 2.79 -1.40 7.16
C ALA A 9 3.53 -1.01 8.45
N SER A 10 3.89 -1.99 9.29
CA SER A 10 4.65 -1.77 10.53
C SER A 10 6.15 -1.53 10.32
N ASP A 11 6.68 -1.98 9.18
CA ASP A 11 8.10 -1.85 8.81
C ASP A 11 8.30 -2.05 7.30
N ILE A 12 9.54 -1.82 6.83
CA ILE A 12 9.94 -1.91 5.42
C ILE A 12 9.51 -3.24 4.78
N ARG A 13 9.81 -4.37 5.44
CA ARG A 13 9.60 -5.70 4.85
C ARG A 13 8.16 -6.16 5.01
N ALA A 14 7.54 -5.88 6.16
CA ALA A 14 6.12 -6.16 6.36
C ALA A 14 5.27 -5.43 5.31
N GLY A 15 5.54 -4.15 5.05
CA GLY A 15 4.80 -3.37 4.05
C GLY A 15 4.91 -3.92 2.64
N ALA A 16 6.13 -4.28 2.19
CA ALA A 16 6.30 -4.94 0.89
C ALA A 16 5.55 -6.28 0.82
N GLY A 17 5.57 -7.06 1.91
CA GLY A 17 4.82 -8.33 2.01
C GLY A 17 3.31 -8.14 1.90
N LEU A 18 2.75 -7.11 2.53
CA LEU A 18 1.33 -6.77 2.43
C LEU A 18 0.94 -6.41 0.99
N VAL A 19 1.76 -5.64 0.28
CA VAL A 19 1.51 -5.34 -1.14
C VAL A 19 1.53 -6.61 -1.98
N MET A 20 2.49 -7.52 -1.76
CA MET A 20 2.51 -8.81 -2.48
C MET A 20 1.27 -9.67 -2.19
N ALA A 21 0.77 -9.65 -0.94
CA ALA A 21 -0.47 -10.33 -0.59
C ALA A 21 -1.69 -9.68 -1.29
N ALA A 22 -1.72 -8.36 -1.40
CA ALA A 22 -2.76 -7.60 -2.08
C ALA A 22 -2.85 -7.96 -3.58
N LEU A 23 -1.72 -8.19 -4.26
CA LEU A 23 -1.72 -8.61 -5.67
C LEU A 23 -2.50 -9.92 -5.93
N ARG A 24 -2.67 -10.75 -4.90
CA ARG A 24 -3.43 -12.01 -4.99
C ARG A 24 -4.81 -11.91 -4.35
N ALA A 25 -5.10 -10.84 -3.62
CA ALA A 25 -6.36 -10.65 -2.93
C ALA A 25 -7.49 -10.34 -3.91
N GLY A 26 -8.68 -10.86 -3.64
CA GLY A 26 -9.88 -10.43 -4.36
C GLY A 26 -10.41 -9.12 -3.78
N GLY A 27 -10.60 -8.11 -4.62
CA GLY A 27 -11.05 -6.77 -4.20
C GLY A 27 -9.90 -5.77 -4.09
N VAL A 28 -10.11 -4.68 -3.34
CA VAL A 28 -9.15 -3.60 -3.16
C VAL A 28 -8.52 -3.69 -1.77
N THR A 29 -7.20 -3.58 -1.70
CA THR A 29 -6.45 -3.43 -0.43
C THR A 29 -5.91 -2.02 -0.33
N GLU A 30 -6.18 -1.35 0.78
CA GLU A 30 -5.59 -0.06 1.12
C GLU A 30 -4.43 -0.32 2.11
N VAL A 31 -3.21 0.05 1.72
CA VAL A 31 -2.02 -0.14 2.56
C VAL A 31 -1.54 1.22 3.07
N SER A 32 -1.74 1.47 4.36
CA SER A 32 -1.23 2.66 5.07
C SER A 32 0.20 2.43 5.59
N GLY A 33 0.85 3.48 6.08
CA GLY A 33 2.24 3.39 6.55
C GLY A 33 3.28 3.34 5.42
N ILE A 34 2.98 3.95 4.27
CA ILE A 34 3.84 3.92 3.07
C ILE A 34 5.27 4.42 3.33
N ASP A 35 5.46 5.33 4.28
CA ASP A 35 6.77 5.85 4.68
C ASP A 35 7.71 4.74 5.18
N HIS A 36 7.17 3.67 5.77
CA HIS A 36 7.96 2.50 6.13
C HIS A 36 8.51 1.79 4.89
N ILE A 37 7.71 1.66 3.83
CA ILE A 37 8.10 0.98 2.60
C ILE A 37 9.14 1.81 1.84
N GLU A 38 8.92 3.12 1.71
CA GLU A 38 9.79 4.03 0.93
C GLU A 38 11.20 4.16 1.51
N ARG A 39 11.39 3.89 2.81
CA ARG A 39 12.71 3.81 3.45
C ARG A 39 13.62 2.70 2.90
N GLY A 40 13.05 1.66 2.28
CA GLY A 40 13.81 0.54 1.73
C GLY A 40 13.55 0.27 0.24
N TYR A 41 12.53 0.89 -0.34
CA TYR A 41 12.16 0.72 -1.74
C TYR A 41 11.90 2.09 -2.39
N GLU A 42 12.90 2.59 -3.10
CA GLU A 42 12.78 3.82 -3.87
C GLU A 42 11.77 3.64 -5.01
N ASN A 43 10.92 4.65 -5.23
CA ASN A 43 9.93 4.67 -6.31
C ASN A 43 9.02 3.42 -6.34
N PHE A 44 8.71 2.83 -5.18
CA PHE A 44 8.05 1.52 -5.09
C PHE A 44 6.76 1.40 -5.92
N VAL A 45 5.83 2.35 -5.76
CA VAL A 45 4.57 2.39 -6.51
C VAL A 45 4.82 2.56 -8.02
N VAL A 46 5.76 3.42 -8.41
CA VAL A 46 6.11 3.66 -9.82
C VAL A 46 6.69 2.39 -10.46
N ASN A 47 7.58 1.70 -9.75
CA ASN A 47 8.18 0.46 -10.22
C ASN A 47 7.13 -0.64 -10.39
N LEU A 48 6.21 -0.81 -9.43
CA LEU A 48 5.12 -1.78 -9.56
C LEU A 48 4.19 -1.47 -10.74
N ARG A 49 3.81 -0.19 -10.92
CA ARG A 49 3.03 0.25 -12.11
C ARG A 49 3.75 -0.07 -13.41
N SER A 50 5.07 0.13 -13.46
CA SER A 50 5.89 -0.19 -14.65
C SER A 50 5.86 -1.68 -15.02
N LEU A 51 5.56 -2.55 -14.04
CA LEU A 51 5.40 -3.99 -14.21
C LEU A 51 3.94 -4.39 -14.52
N GLY A 52 3.04 -3.41 -14.70
CA GLY A 52 1.62 -3.66 -15.02
C GLY A 52 0.73 -3.89 -13.81
N VAL A 53 1.19 -3.58 -12.60
CA VAL A 53 0.38 -3.66 -11.39
C VAL A 53 -0.60 -2.48 -11.34
N ASP A 54 -1.87 -2.78 -11.10
CA ASP A 54 -2.90 -1.77 -10.76
C ASP A 54 -2.75 -1.38 -9.29
N ILE A 55 -2.04 -0.28 -9.05
CA ILE A 55 -1.76 0.26 -7.72
C ILE A 55 -1.65 1.78 -7.79
N GLU A 56 -2.06 2.47 -6.75
CA GLU A 56 -1.90 3.92 -6.63
C GLU A 56 -1.55 4.39 -5.22
N ARG A 57 -0.85 5.53 -5.15
CA ARG A 57 -0.68 6.28 -3.91
C ARG A 57 -1.78 7.33 -3.87
N VAL A 58 -2.57 7.30 -2.80
CA VAL A 58 -3.64 8.27 -2.55
C VAL A 58 -3.34 9.01 -1.25
N GLU A 59 -3.71 10.29 -1.19
CA GLU A 59 -3.77 11.02 0.07
C GLU A 59 -5.13 10.76 0.71
N LYS A 60 -5.14 10.33 1.97
CA LYS A 60 -6.36 10.20 2.76
C LYS A 60 -6.50 11.47 3.60
N PRO A 61 -7.53 12.30 3.39
CA PRO A 61 -7.74 13.48 4.21
C PRO A 61 -7.94 13.06 5.67
N ASP A 62 -7.29 13.75 6.60
CA ASP A 62 -7.60 13.57 8.02
C ASP A 62 -9.06 13.97 8.26
N VAL A 63 -9.87 12.98 8.65
CA VAL A 63 -11.29 13.16 9.01
C VAL A 63 -11.49 13.95 10.31
N LEU A 64 -10.42 14.45 10.93
CA LEU A 64 -10.43 15.31 12.11
C LEU A 64 -10.12 16.77 11.78
N SER A 65 -10.63 17.29 10.67
CA SER A 65 -10.74 18.73 10.45
C SER A 65 -12.02 19.23 11.13
N PHE A 66 -11.86 19.85 12.30
CA PHE A 66 -12.92 20.67 12.89
C PHE A 66 -12.73 22.09 12.36
N ASP A 67 -13.68 22.57 11.55
CA ASP A 67 -13.82 24.00 11.22
C ASP A 67 -14.12 24.83 12.47
#